data_AF-A0A4V5PBN2-F1
#
_entry.id   AF-A0A4V5PBN2-F1
#
_cell.length_a   1.000
_cell.length_b   1.000
_cell.length_c   1.000
_cell.angle_alpha   90.00
_cell.angle_beta   90.00
_cell.angle_gamma   90.00
#
_symmetry.space_group_name_H-M   'P 1'
#
loop_
_entity.id
_entity.type
_entity.pdbx_description
1 polymer ?
#
loop_
_entity_poly.entity_id
_entity_poly.type
_entity_poly.pdbx_seq_one_letter_code
_entity_poly.pdbx_strand_id
1 'polypeptide(L)'
;MRKRKDFVRLEGVRSARLVVIASEGRCTEAIYFAEVKNRLCAPNVHIEILNRDSNESSPESVHKQITDFMREYNIEDDDELWLVIDRDRWHEAMLSRIAQLCYQNTHLHFCMSNPCFELWLLLHLEDVTEYDDDTFTQLIKNKKSKSGVPWLKQRMRNLLGSYSESNYEACHLIPFAPLAMKRARALDANPQDRWPQSIGTRVYLLMDSITTKR
;
A
#
# COMPACT_ATOMS: atom_id res chain seq x y z
N MET A 1 -5.33 25.03 22.90
CA MET A 1 -5.03 23.84 22.06
C MET A 1 -4.29 22.83 22.91
N ARG A 2 -4.53 21.52 22.70
CA ARG A 2 -3.72 20.45 23.34
C ARG A 2 -2.33 20.46 22.68
N LYS A 3 -1.25 20.45 23.47
CA LYS A 3 0.11 20.32 22.94
C LYS A 3 0.26 18.94 22.31
N ARG A 4 0.79 18.87 21.08
CA ARG A 4 1.14 17.60 20.43
C ARG A 4 2.37 16.99 21.10
N LYS A 5 2.49 15.66 20.99
CA LYS A 5 3.65 14.88 21.45
C LYS A 5 4.73 14.85 20.37
N ASP A 6 5.97 14.62 20.76
CA ASP A 6 7.01 14.20 19.81
C ASP A 6 6.90 12.68 19.60
N PHE A 7 7.10 12.21 18.38
CA PHE A 7 7.10 10.77 18.07
C PHE A 7 8.47 10.17 18.38
N VAL A 8 8.50 8.96 18.97
CA VAL A 8 9.77 8.30 19.33
C VAL A 8 10.35 7.61 18.10
N ARG A 9 11.27 8.30 17.42
CA ARG A 9 12.04 7.81 16.26
C ARG A 9 13.08 6.77 16.70
N LEU A 10 13.69 6.08 15.72
CA LEU A 10 14.76 5.08 15.98
C LEU A 10 15.95 5.69 16.74
N GLU A 11 16.29 5.11 17.90
CA GLU A 11 17.44 5.55 18.68
C GLU A 11 18.76 5.37 17.92
N GLY A 12 19.72 6.28 18.14
CA GLY A 12 21.04 6.25 17.49
C GLY A 12 21.08 6.82 16.07
N VAL A 13 19.94 7.02 15.41
CA VAL A 13 19.87 7.65 14.07
C VAL A 13 19.37 9.09 14.20
N ARG A 14 20.29 10.04 14.08
CA ARG A 14 19.97 11.48 14.10
C ARG A 14 19.16 11.84 12.84
N SER A 15 17.93 12.31 13.01
CA SER A 15 17.00 12.66 11.91
C SER A 15 16.54 11.47 11.05
N ALA A 16 16.11 10.36 11.68
CA ALA A 16 15.41 9.30 10.95
C ALA A 16 14.01 9.77 10.53
N ARG A 17 13.79 9.90 9.22
CA ARG A 17 12.52 10.33 8.60
C ARG A 17 11.41 9.34 8.90
N LEU A 18 10.23 9.82 9.31
CA LEU A 18 9.09 8.97 9.62
C LEU A 18 8.28 8.68 8.33
N VAL A 19 7.95 7.41 8.11
CA VAL A 19 7.00 6.95 7.10
C VAL A 19 5.85 6.27 7.82
N VAL A 20 4.73 6.96 7.98
CA VAL A 20 3.50 6.40 8.58
C VAL A 20 2.66 5.78 7.48
N ILE A 21 2.14 4.56 7.70
CA ILE A 21 1.33 3.83 6.73
C ILE A 21 -0.02 3.49 7.36
N ALA A 22 -1.12 3.89 6.71
CA ALA A 22 -2.47 3.42 7.02
C ALA A 22 -3.08 2.74 5.79
N SER A 23 -3.55 1.50 5.97
CA SER A 23 -4.09 0.66 4.89
C SER A 23 -5.61 0.47 4.97
N GLU A 24 -6.21 0.13 3.85
CA GLU A 24 -7.62 -0.23 3.78
C GLU A 24 -7.90 -1.62 4.39
N GLY A 25 -7.09 -2.62 4.03
CA GLY A 25 -7.12 -3.94 4.62
C GLY A 25 -6.55 -3.97 6.04
N ARG A 26 -6.98 -4.98 6.80
CA ARG A 26 -6.66 -5.14 8.23
C ARG A 26 -5.33 -5.84 8.48
N CYS A 27 -4.92 -6.71 7.57
CA CYS A 27 -3.82 -7.64 7.79
C CYS A 27 -2.87 -7.73 6.59
N THR A 28 -3.39 -7.84 5.36
CA THR A 28 -2.57 -8.13 4.17
C THR A 28 -1.42 -7.14 3.99
N GLU A 29 -1.74 -5.85 4.03
CA GLU A 29 -0.79 -4.75 3.88
C GLU A 29 0.13 -4.63 5.10
N ALA A 30 -0.42 -4.77 6.31
CA ALA A 30 0.35 -4.70 7.54
C ALA A 30 1.42 -5.80 7.61
N ILE A 31 1.09 -7.03 7.21
CA ILE A 31 2.03 -8.15 7.08
C ILE A 31 3.12 -7.83 6.04
N TYR A 32 2.74 -7.29 4.87
CA TYR A 32 3.70 -6.91 3.83
C TYR A 32 4.67 -5.84 4.33
N PHE A 33 4.15 -4.72 4.83
CA PHE A 33 4.98 -3.57 5.23
C PHE A 33 5.78 -3.84 6.52
N ALA A 34 5.32 -4.73 7.41
CA ALA A 34 6.13 -5.21 8.53
C ALA A 34 7.38 -5.96 8.03
N GLU A 35 7.24 -6.80 7.01
CA GLU A 35 8.40 -7.51 6.46
C GLU A 35 9.32 -6.62 5.63
N VAL A 36 8.77 -5.60 4.94
CA VAL A 36 9.57 -4.51 4.34
C VAL A 36 10.35 -3.75 5.43
N LYS A 37 9.71 -3.37 6.55
CA LYS A 37 10.34 -2.72 7.70
C LYS A 37 11.53 -3.53 8.23
N ASN A 38 11.38 -4.85 8.31
CA ASN A 38 12.40 -5.76 8.81
C ASN A 38 13.59 -5.99 7.84
N ARG A 39 13.38 -5.87 6.53
CA ARG A 39 14.37 -6.34 5.52
C ARG A 39 14.87 -5.32 4.51
N LEU A 40 14.08 -4.32 4.15
CA LEU A 40 14.38 -3.37 3.05
C LEU A 40 14.40 -1.90 3.47
N CYS A 41 14.03 -1.59 4.72
CA CYS A 41 13.99 -0.21 5.21
C CYS A 41 15.37 0.46 5.12
N ALA A 42 15.43 1.66 4.54
CA ALA A 42 16.65 2.46 4.54
C ALA A 42 17.08 2.82 5.98
N PRO A 43 18.39 2.89 6.29
CA PRO A 43 18.87 3.14 7.67
C PRO A 43 18.41 4.45 8.30
N ASN A 44 18.05 5.45 7.50
CA ASN A 44 17.53 6.76 7.94
C ASN A 44 16.00 6.89 7.82
N VAL A 45 15.27 5.77 7.74
CA VAL A 45 13.81 5.74 7.68
C VAL A 45 13.26 4.95 8.88
N HIS A 46 12.24 5.50 9.54
CA HIS A 46 11.42 4.80 10.52
C HIS A 46 10.05 4.54 9.91
N ILE A 47 9.64 3.27 9.76
CA ILE A 47 8.29 2.94 9.29
C ILE A 47 7.37 2.71 10.48
N GLU A 48 6.24 3.42 10.54
CA GLU A 48 5.17 3.17 11.51
C GLU A 48 3.90 2.70 10.79
N ILE A 49 3.34 1.56 11.21
CA ILE A 49 2.19 0.92 10.55
C ILE A 49 0.99 1.04 11.47
N LEU A 50 -0.01 1.83 11.08
CA LEU A 50 -1.20 2.06 11.89
C LEU A 50 -2.13 0.83 11.82
N ASN A 51 -2.20 0.11 12.94
CA ASN A 51 -3.07 -1.06 13.09
C ASN A 51 -4.55 -0.66 13.20
N ARG A 52 -5.44 -1.50 12.65
CA ARG A 52 -6.91 -1.28 12.68
C ARG A 52 -7.60 -2.17 13.71
N ASP A 53 -8.08 -1.56 14.78
CA ASP A 53 -8.90 -2.23 15.80
C ASP A 53 -10.33 -2.54 15.32
N SER A 54 -10.87 -1.74 14.40
CA SER A 54 -12.22 -1.91 13.83
C SER A 54 -12.22 -2.54 12.44
N ASN A 55 -13.35 -3.13 12.05
CA ASN A 55 -13.53 -3.72 10.70
C ASN A 55 -13.66 -2.67 9.59
N GLU A 56 -13.86 -1.41 9.96
CA GLU A 56 -13.68 -0.32 9.03
C GLU A 56 -14.74 -0.27 7.90
N SER A 57 -14.39 -0.13 6.62
CA SER A 57 -13.03 -0.17 6.03
C SER A 57 -12.59 1.16 5.40
N SER A 58 -13.47 2.16 5.30
CA SER A 58 -13.48 3.13 4.19
C SER A 58 -12.23 4.02 4.02
N PRO A 59 -12.03 4.60 2.82
CA PRO A 59 -11.02 5.64 2.57
C PRO A 59 -11.10 6.83 3.54
N GLU A 60 -12.30 7.26 3.98
CA GLU A 60 -12.41 8.28 5.04
C GLU A 60 -11.90 7.77 6.39
N SER A 61 -12.09 6.48 6.69
CA SER A 61 -11.61 5.83 7.90
C SER A 61 -10.09 5.65 7.93
N VAL A 62 -9.48 5.37 6.77
CA VAL A 62 -8.02 5.38 6.59
C VAL A 62 -7.47 6.80 6.74
N HIS A 63 -8.08 7.79 6.05
CA HIS A 63 -7.72 9.19 6.20
C HIS A 63 -7.89 9.70 7.64
N LYS A 64 -8.93 9.25 8.36
CA LYS A 64 -9.17 9.61 9.76
C LYS A 64 -8.05 9.11 10.67
N GLN A 65 -7.56 7.88 10.50
CA GLN A 65 -6.44 7.34 11.29
C GLN A 65 -5.18 8.21 11.13
N ILE A 66 -4.83 8.54 9.88
CA ILE A 66 -3.71 9.45 9.58
C ILE A 66 -3.95 10.84 10.19
N THR A 67 -5.16 11.40 10.07
CA THR A 67 -5.50 12.70 10.64
C THR A 67 -5.40 12.71 12.17
N ASP A 68 -5.81 11.62 12.83
CA ASP A 68 -5.72 11.48 14.29
C ASP A 68 -4.26 11.32 14.75
N PHE A 69 -3.42 10.60 13.99
CA PHE A 69 -1.97 10.58 14.21
C PHE A 69 -1.36 11.99 14.12
N MET A 70 -1.67 12.76 13.07
CA MET A 70 -1.21 14.15 12.91
C MET A 70 -1.76 15.12 13.98
N ARG A 71 -2.85 14.76 14.67
CA ARG A 71 -3.38 15.53 15.82
C ARG A 71 -2.66 15.21 17.12
N GLU A 72 -2.17 13.98 17.26
CA GLU A 72 -1.45 13.53 18.45
C GLU A 72 0.04 13.90 18.40
N TYR A 73 0.69 13.74 17.24
CA TYR A 73 2.14 13.89 17.08
C TYR A 73 2.55 15.12 16.27
N ASN A 74 3.72 15.66 16.59
CA ASN A 74 4.46 16.57 15.73
C ASN A 74 4.99 15.79 14.52
N ILE A 75 4.87 16.40 13.35
CA ILE A 75 5.30 15.86 12.06
C ILE A 75 6.41 16.81 11.58
N GLU A 76 7.58 16.27 11.25
CA GLU A 76 8.75 17.00 10.75
C GLU A 76 8.66 17.19 9.22
N ASP A 77 9.40 18.16 8.68
CA ASP A 77 9.26 18.63 7.29
C ASP A 77 9.46 17.53 6.23
N ASP A 78 10.24 16.48 6.54
CA ASP A 78 10.49 15.34 5.66
C ASP A 78 9.61 14.11 5.94
N ASP A 79 8.81 14.12 7.01
CA ASP A 79 7.93 13.00 7.35
C ASP A 79 6.81 12.81 6.31
N GLU A 80 6.53 11.54 5.99
CA GLU A 80 5.53 11.15 5.00
C GLU A 80 4.46 10.24 5.62
N LEU A 81 3.19 10.52 5.34
CA LEU A 81 2.05 9.79 5.85
C LEU A 81 1.21 9.26 4.68
N TRP A 82 1.25 7.94 4.49
CA TRP A 82 0.73 7.24 3.31
C TRP A 82 -0.61 6.56 3.58
N LEU A 83 -1.55 6.81 2.68
CA LEU A 83 -2.81 6.09 2.56
C LEU A 83 -2.67 5.01 1.48
N VAL A 84 -2.89 3.76 1.84
CA VAL A 84 -2.87 2.59 0.92
C VAL A 84 -4.32 2.11 0.75
N ILE A 85 -4.87 2.29 -0.46
CA ILE A 85 -6.31 2.15 -0.74
C ILE A 85 -6.56 1.18 -1.91
N ASP A 86 -7.66 0.43 -1.86
CA ASP A 86 -8.10 -0.43 -2.95
C ASP A 86 -9.16 0.27 -3.83
N ARG A 87 -9.21 -0.10 -5.12
CA ARG A 87 -10.17 0.51 -6.06
C ARG A 87 -11.59 -0.07 -5.91
N ASP A 88 -11.70 -1.33 -5.48
CA ASP A 88 -12.76 -2.26 -5.91
C ASP A 88 -14.19 -1.95 -5.42
N ARG A 89 -14.37 -1.27 -4.29
CA ARG A 89 -15.68 -1.07 -3.64
C ARG A 89 -16.13 0.37 -3.44
N TRP A 90 -15.32 1.37 -3.81
CA TRP A 90 -15.57 2.78 -3.50
C TRP A 90 -16.03 3.61 -4.72
N HIS A 91 -16.99 4.50 -4.47
CA HIS A 91 -17.43 5.47 -5.47
C HIS A 91 -16.31 6.46 -5.81
N GLU A 92 -16.19 6.80 -7.09
CA GLU A 92 -15.09 7.65 -7.58
C GLU A 92 -15.07 9.05 -6.94
N ALA A 93 -16.22 9.58 -6.53
CA ALA A 93 -16.32 10.84 -5.80
C ALA A 93 -15.65 10.78 -4.41
N MET A 94 -15.75 9.64 -3.71
CA MET A 94 -15.10 9.41 -2.42
C MET A 94 -13.58 9.30 -2.59
N LEU A 95 -13.13 8.52 -3.57
CA LEU A 95 -11.70 8.39 -3.92
C LEU A 95 -11.11 9.73 -4.36
N SER A 96 -11.84 10.48 -5.19
CA SER A 96 -11.51 11.86 -5.59
C SER A 96 -11.34 12.78 -4.39
N ARG A 97 -12.24 12.68 -3.40
CA ARG A 97 -12.19 13.50 -2.19
C ARG A 97 -10.96 13.18 -1.34
N ILE A 98 -10.64 11.91 -1.14
CA ILE A 98 -9.45 11.51 -0.37
C ILE A 98 -8.16 11.91 -1.09
N ALA A 99 -8.05 11.64 -2.40
CA ALA A 99 -6.90 12.08 -3.18
C ALA A 99 -6.70 13.61 -3.14
N GLN A 100 -7.80 14.38 -3.18
CA GLN A 100 -7.75 15.84 -3.07
C GLN A 100 -7.31 16.33 -1.67
N LEU A 101 -7.74 15.65 -0.60
CA LEU A 101 -7.31 15.96 0.76
C LEU A 101 -5.82 15.66 0.97
N CYS A 102 -5.32 14.57 0.36
CA CYS A 102 -3.89 14.26 0.39
C CYS A 102 -3.08 15.33 -0.38
N TYR A 103 -3.49 15.66 -1.61
CA TYR A 103 -2.84 16.70 -2.42
C TYR A 103 -2.77 18.09 -1.74
N GLN A 104 -3.70 18.39 -0.82
CA GLN A 104 -3.72 19.66 -0.09
C GLN A 104 -2.76 19.72 1.10
N ASN A 105 -2.05 18.65 1.43
CA ASN A 105 -1.15 18.56 2.58
C ASN A 105 0.15 17.87 2.17
N THR A 106 1.28 18.59 2.28
CA THR A 106 2.59 18.14 1.78
C THR A 106 3.12 16.85 2.41
N HIS A 107 2.65 16.50 3.61
CA HIS A 107 3.00 15.24 4.27
C HIS A 107 2.10 14.07 3.87
N LEU A 108 0.95 14.31 3.21
CA LEU A 108 -0.01 13.26 2.87
C LEU A 108 0.22 12.70 1.48
N HIS A 109 0.48 11.41 1.44
CA HIS A 109 0.68 10.67 0.20
C HIS A 109 -0.41 9.61 0.04
N PHE A 110 -0.74 9.32 -1.22
CA PHE A 110 -1.82 8.43 -1.58
C PHE A 110 -1.34 7.46 -2.65
N CYS A 111 -1.49 6.16 -2.37
CA CYS A 111 -1.27 5.12 -3.36
C CYS A 111 -2.48 4.18 -3.40
N MET A 112 -2.84 3.79 -4.63
CA MET A 112 -3.99 2.92 -4.89
C MET A 112 -3.53 1.68 -5.64
N SER A 113 -4.17 0.55 -5.34
CA SER A 113 -4.12 -0.67 -6.15
C SER A 113 -5.45 -0.87 -6.88
N ASN A 114 -5.39 -1.10 -8.19
CA ASN A 114 -6.54 -1.37 -9.05
C ASN A 114 -6.35 -2.75 -9.70
N PRO A 115 -7.13 -3.79 -9.34
CA PRO A 115 -8.34 -3.73 -8.51
C PRO A 115 -8.11 -3.63 -6.99
N CYS A 116 -7.10 -4.32 -6.46
CA CYS A 116 -6.82 -4.41 -5.02
C CYS A 116 -5.35 -4.76 -4.72
N PHE A 117 -4.94 -4.70 -3.45
CA PHE A 117 -3.56 -4.89 -3.00
C PHE A 117 -2.95 -6.24 -3.38
N GLU A 118 -3.73 -7.32 -3.56
CA GLU A 118 -3.19 -8.57 -4.09
C GLU A 118 -2.54 -8.44 -5.48
N LEU A 119 -2.88 -7.41 -6.28
CA LEU A 119 -2.12 -7.13 -7.51
C LEU A 119 -0.66 -6.81 -7.17
N TRP A 120 -0.41 -5.96 -6.17
CA TRP A 120 0.94 -5.63 -5.73
C TRP A 120 1.72 -6.88 -5.28
N LEU A 121 1.06 -7.79 -4.55
CA LEU A 121 1.66 -9.08 -4.16
C LEU A 121 1.97 -9.95 -5.38
N LEU A 122 1.03 -10.05 -6.34
CA LEU A 122 1.20 -10.82 -7.57
C LEU A 122 2.41 -10.35 -8.41
N LEU A 123 2.66 -9.04 -8.50
CA LEU A 123 3.76 -8.49 -9.30
C LEU A 123 5.16 -8.87 -8.79
N HIS A 124 5.28 -9.38 -7.56
CA HIS A 124 6.54 -9.98 -7.07
C HIS A 124 6.84 -11.31 -7.79
N LEU A 125 5.80 -12.04 -8.17
CA LEU A 125 5.88 -13.40 -8.71
C LEU A 125 5.81 -13.37 -10.24
N GLU A 126 4.78 -12.72 -10.80
CA GLU A 126 4.44 -12.82 -12.22
C GLU A 126 4.48 -11.46 -12.94
N ASP A 127 4.80 -11.48 -14.24
CA ASP A 127 4.66 -10.30 -15.10
C ASP A 127 3.31 -10.36 -15.80
N VAL A 128 2.36 -9.53 -15.35
CA VAL A 128 1.01 -9.53 -15.91
C VAL A 128 0.94 -8.98 -17.34
N THR A 129 2.04 -8.41 -17.86
CA THR A 129 2.13 -7.97 -19.26
C THR A 129 2.43 -9.13 -20.23
N GLU A 130 2.84 -10.29 -19.71
CA GLU A 130 3.08 -11.53 -20.48
C GLU A 130 1.84 -12.45 -20.53
N TYR A 131 0.71 -12.04 -19.94
CA TYR A 131 -0.51 -12.83 -19.90
C TYR A 131 -1.23 -12.85 -21.26
N ASP A 132 -1.87 -13.99 -21.56
CA ASP A 132 -2.86 -14.08 -22.62
C ASP A 132 -4.13 -13.25 -22.31
N ASP A 133 -4.90 -12.93 -23.35
CA ASP A 133 -6.09 -12.10 -23.26
C ASP A 133 -7.14 -12.61 -22.26
N ASP A 134 -7.29 -13.94 -22.08
CA ASP A 134 -8.26 -14.50 -21.13
C ASP A 134 -7.75 -14.37 -19.70
N THR A 135 -6.49 -14.75 -19.43
CA THR A 135 -5.86 -14.59 -18.11
C THR A 135 -5.84 -13.13 -17.68
N PHE A 136 -5.48 -12.20 -18.59
CA PHE A 136 -5.51 -10.76 -18.33
C PHE A 136 -6.94 -10.24 -18.11
N THR A 137 -7.91 -10.74 -18.87
CA THR A 137 -9.34 -10.46 -18.66
C THR A 137 -9.86 -10.96 -17.31
N GLN A 138 -9.41 -12.13 -16.84
CA GLN A 138 -9.76 -12.67 -15.53
C GLN A 138 -9.14 -11.82 -14.40
N LEU A 139 -7.90 -11.37 -14.56
CA LEU A 139 -7.20 -10.44 -13.66
C LEU A 139 -7.97 -9.12 -13.52
N ILE A 140 -8.28 -8.42 -14.62
CA ILE A 140 -9.04 -7.15 -14.61
C ILE A 140 -10.39 -7.32 -13.89
N LYS A 141 -11.10 -8.41 -14.21
CA LYS A 141 -12.44 -8.67 -13.64
C LYS A 141 -12.40 -9.06 -12.16
N ASN A 142 -11.27 -9.58 -11.67
CA ASN A 142 -11.03 -10.13 -10.31
C ASN A 142 -12.22 -10.92 -9.73
N LYS A 143 -12.96 -11.65 -10.57
CA LYS A 143 -14.27 -12.20 -10.20
C LYS A 143 -14.12 -13.28 -9.12
N LYS A 144 -15.09 -13.31 -8.21
CA LYS A 144 -15.22 -14.38 -7.22
C LYS A 144 -15.57 -15.71 -7.91
N SER A 145 -14.87 -16.76 -7.51
CA SER A 145 -15.17 -18.14 -7.89
C SER A 145 -16.50 -18.63 -7.28
N LYS A 146 -16.92 -19.85 -7.63
CA LYS A 146 -18.08 -20.51 -6.98
C LYS A 146 -17.93 -20.67 -5.46
N SER A 147 -16.70 -20.69 -4.93
CA SER A 147 -16.40 -20.72 -3.50
C SER A 147 -16.25 -19.32 -2.88
N GLY A 148 -16.60 -18.25 -3.61
CA GLY A 148 -16.57 -16.87 -3.11
C GLY A 148 -15.19 -16.20 -3.11
N VAL A 149 -14.15 -16.88 -3.61
CA VAL A 149 -12.76 -16.42 -3.58
C VAL A 149 -12.46 -15.56 -4.82
N PRO A 150 -12.03 -14.29 -4.68
CA PRO A 150 -11.57 -13.46 -5.80
C PRO A 150 -10.44 -14.11 -6.60
N TRP A 151 -10.39 -13.85 -7.90
CA TRP A 151 -9.40 -14.45 -8.81
C TRP A 151 -7.95 -14.22 -8.33
N LEU A 152 -7.60 -12.99 -7.93
CA LEU A 152 -6.27 -12.66 -7.42
C LEU A 152 -5.90 -13.51 -6.21
N LYS A 153 -6.81 -13.65 -5.23
CA LYS A 153 -6.60 -14.48 -4.03
C LYS A 153 -6.44 -15.95 -4.39
N GLN A 154 -7.13 -16.44 -5.42
CA GLN A 154 -6.93 -17.80 -5.93
C GLN A 154 -5.60 -17.97 -6.66
N ARG A 155 -5.16 -16.97 -7.45
CA ARG A 155 -3.85 -16.98 -8.12
C ARG A 155 -2.71 -17.02 -7.10
N MET A 156 -2.78 -16.18 -6.06
CA MET A 156 -1.80 -16.20 -4.96
C MET A 156 -1.73 -17.56 -4.26
N ARG A 157 -2.87 -18.22 -3.99
CA ARG A 157 -2.89 -19.59 -3.43
C ARG A 157 -2.22 -20.62 -4.33
N ASN A 158 -2.41 -20.52 -5.65
CA ASN A 158 -1.81 -21.44 -6.60
C ASN A 158 -0.29 -21.27 -6.68
N LEU A 159 0.22 -20.05 -6.58
CA LEU A 159 1.65 -19.74 -6.68
C LEU A 159 2.42 -20.00 -5.37
N LEU A 160 1.82 -19.66 -4.23
CA LEU A 160 2.44 -19.79 -2.90
C LEU A 160 2.13 -21.12 -2.21
N GLY A 161 1.28 -21.97 -2.79
CA GLY A 161 0.72 -23.18 -2.18
C GLY A 161 -0.33 -22.90 -1.09
N SER A 162 -0.20 -21.78 -0.37
CA SER A 162 -1.17 -21.28 0.61
C SER A 162 -1.20 -19.75 0.62
N TYR A 163 -2.39 -19.17 0.87
CA TYR A 163 -2.56 -17.73 1.06
C TYR A 163 -3.89 -17.41 1.77
N SER A 164 -3.81 -16.65 2.86
CA SER A 164 -4.92 -15.89 3.43
C SER A 164 -4.48 -14.47 3.78
N GLU A 165 -5.43 -13.54 3.83
CA GLU A 165 -5.19 -12.12 4.14
C GLU A 165 -4.57 -11.90 5.53
N SER A 166 -4.81 -12.82 6.47
CA SER A 166 -4.27 -12.79 7.83
C SER A 166 -3.03 -13.65 8.04
N ASN A 167 -2.62 -14.46 7.05
CA ASN A 167 -1.45 -15.32 7.15
C ASN A 167 -0.92 -15.70 5.77
N TYR A 168 0.23 -15.16 5.40
CA TYR A 168 1.01 -15.56 4.22
C TYR A 168 2.48 -15.18 4.41
N GLU A 169 3.36 -15.93 3.75
CA GLU A 169 4.81 -15.73 3.83
C GLU A 169 5.27 -14.54 2.97
N ALA A 170 5.01 -13.31 3.43
CA ALA A 170 5.52 -12.10 2.80
C ALA A 170 7.05 -12.12 2.62
N CYS A 171 7.76 -12.84 3.50
CA CYS A 171 9.21 -13.05 3.43
C CYS A 171 9.69 -13.67 2.09
N HIS A 172 8.85 -14.46 1.41
CA HIS A 172 9.13 -15.02 0.10
C HIS A 172 8.95 -14.02 -1.05
N LEU A 173 8.16 -12.95 -0.83
CA LEU A 173 7.92 -11.90 -1.83
C LEU A 173 9.03 -10.84 -1.79
N ILE A 174 9.49 -10.45 -0.59
CA ILE A 174 10.44 -9.35 -0.39
C ILE A 174 11.71 -9.40 -1.28
N PRO A 175 12.36 -10.56 -1.52
CA PRO A 175 13.52 -10.64 -2.44
C PRO A 175 13.23 -10.15 -3.87
N PHE A 176 11.97 -10.21 -4.30
CA PHE A 176 11.50 -9.79 -5.62
C PHE A 176 10.91 -8.37 -5.64
N ALA A 177 10.97 -7.62 -4.53
CA ALA A 177 10.43 -6.26 -4.48
C ALA A 177 10.96 -5.32 -5.59
N PRO A 178 12.26 -5.34 -5.99
CA PRO A 178 12.72 -4.53 -7.13
C PRO A 178 12.04 -4.89 -8.46
N LEU A 179 11.68 -6.17 -8.65
CA LEU A 179 10.96 -6.64 -9.83
C LEU A 179 9.48 -6.22 -9.78
N ALA A 180 8.84 -6.31 -8.61
CA ALA A 180 7.48 -5.80 -8.39
C ALA A 180 7.40 -4.29 -8.64
N MET A 181 8.37 -3.50 -8.15
CA MET A 181 8.47 -2.07 -8.41
C MET A 181 8.61 -1.77 -9.91
N LYS A 182 9.50 -2.49 -10.62
CA LYS A 182 9.66 -2.35 -12.09
C LYS A 182 8.36 -2.63 -12.83
N ARG A 183 7.68 -3.73 -12.51
CA ARG A 183 6.41 -4.15 -13.13
C ARG A 183 5.28 -3.15 -12.82
N ALA A 184 5.17 -2.70 -11.58
CA ALA A 184 4.16 -1.73 -11.18
C ALA A 184 4.33 -0.38 -11.89
N ARG A 185 5.58 0.11 -12.07
CA ARG A 185 5.85 1.29 -12.89
C ARG A 185 5.44 1.11 -14.36
N ALA A 186 5.66 -0.08 -14.93
CA ALA A 186 5.28 -0.37 -16.32
C ALA A 186 3.75 -0.36 -16.54
N LEU A 187 2.96 -0.62 -15.48
CA LEU A 187 1.50 -0.56 -15.51
C LEU A 187 0.93 0.84 -15.27
N ASP A 188 1.67 1.75 -14.65
CA ASP A 188 1.22 3.12 -14.36
C ASP A 188 1.43 4.05 -15.57
N ALA A 189 0.68 3.79 -16.64
CA ALA A 189 0.82 4.44 -17.93
C ALA A 189 0.65 5.98 -17.89
N ASN A 190 -0.12 6.50 -16.94
CA ASN A 190 -0.39 7.93 -16.75
C ASN A 190 -0.06 8.37 -15.31
N PRO A 191 1.22 8.61 -14.95
CA PRO A 191 1.59 9.02 -13.59
C PRO A 191 0.97 10.33 -13.11
N GLN A 192 0.47 11.16 -14.04
CA GLN A 192 -0.23 12.43 -13.76
C GLN A 192 -1.69 12.25 -13.31
N ASP A 193 -2.32 11.10 -13.59
CA ASP A 193 -3.64 10.78 -13.04
C ASP A 193 -3.55 10.64 -11.51
N ARG A 194 -4.68 10.72 -10.79
CA ARG A 194 -4.68 10.58 -9.31
C ARG A 194 -4.47 9.14 -8.83
N TRP A 195 -4.76 8.16 -9.68
CA TRP A 195 -4.57 6.72 -9.47
C TRP A 195 -4.57 6.00 -10.83
N PRO A 196 -4.14 4.72 -10.91
CA PRO A 196 -4.22 3.94 -12.14
C PRO A 196 -5.67 3.79 -12.65
N GLN A 197 -5.96 4.31 -13.84
CA GLN A 197 -7.28 4.17 -14.48
C GLN A 197 -7.51 2.77 -15.07
N SER A 198 -6.43 2.07 -15.40
CA SER A 198 -6.38 0.66 -15.79
C SER A 198 -5.85 -0.22 -14.65
N ILE A 199 -5.67 -1.52 -14.92
CA ILE A 199 -4.91 -2.43 -14.05
C ILE A 199 -3.56 -1.81 -13.68
N GLY A 200 -3.22 -1.78 -12.39
CA GLY A 200 -2.00 -1.14 -11.91
C GLY A 200 -2.01 -0.87 -10.41
N THR A 201 -0.84 -0.55 -9.85
CA THR A 201 -0.70 -0.19 -8.44
C THR A 201 0.40 0.82 -8.25
N ARG A 202 0.19 1.78 -7.33
CA ARG A 202 1.16 2.82 -6.97
C ARG A 202 1.90 2.56 -5.68
N VAL A 203 1.80 1.35 -5.12
CA VAL A 203 2.58 0.97 -3.93
C VAL A 203 4.09 1.08 -4.18
N TYR A 204 4.55 1.04 -5.43
CA TYR A 204 5.96 1.31 -5.77
C TYR A 204 6.43 2.72 -5.35
N LEU A 205 5.56 3.73 -5.26
CA LEU A 205 5.93 5.09 -4.79
C LEU A 205 6.21 5.10 -3.28
N LEU A 206 5.42 4.34 -2.52
CA LEU A 206 5.67 4.10 -1.09
C LEU A 206 6.95 3.28 -0.89
N MET A 207 7.17 2.25 -1.72
CA MET A 207 8.43 1.50 -1.69
C MET A 207 9.64 2.38 -2.02
N ASP A 208 9.55 3.26 -3.03
CA ASP A 208 10.60 4.24 -3.34
C ASP A 208 10.94 5.08 -2.12
N SER A 209 9.93 5.55 -1.39
CA SER A 209 10.14 6.28 -0.13
C SER A 209 10.83 5.42 0.93
N ILE A 210 10.40 4.17 1.12
CA ILE A 210 10.93 3.30 2.17
C ILE A 210 12.38 2.86 1.89
N THR A 211 12.71 2.52 0.65
CA THR A 211 13.98 1.85 0.30
C THR A 211 15.05 2.81 -0.21
N THR A 212 14.68 4.01 -0.68
CA THR A 212 15.64 4.97 -1.21
C THR A 212 16.23 5.82 -0.09
N LYS A 213 17.57 5.82 0.02
CA LYS A 213 18.28 6.83 0.82
C LYS A 213 18.11 8.18 0.15
N ARG A 214 17.40 9.08 0.82
CA ARG A 214 17.46 10.53 0.59
C ARG A 214 18.51 11.12 1.53
#